data_AF-A0A847PQX1-F1
#
_entry.id   AF-A0A847PQX1-F1
#
_cell.length_a   1.000
_cell.length_b   1.000
_cell.length_c   1.000
_cell.angle_alpha   90.00
_cell.angle_beta   90.00
_cell.angle_gamma   90.00
#
_symmetry.space_group_name_H-M   'P 1'
#
loop_
_entity.id
_entity.type
_entity.pdbx_description
1 polymer ?
#
loop_
_entity_poly.entity_id
_entity_poly.type
_entity_poly.pdbx_seq_one_letter_code
_entity_poly.pdbx_strand_id
1 'polypeptide(L)'
;MVLLLFDFASFFTILLPVNYFFLTRGYLSYLEIGNICHIIILSATVKYTLNNKFTTQIAIVTLSSFVVGLILGSRGTVFASVSLLALVFLSKIIAFLKNSRYSHLHKSLVSMFAFIALYWFVNKLSDIASLLAKTLDILGINSRNIFLLSGLFSKGVLYLSGREFIYAKIYDYLKDSILFPRGLGVVRIMTDGRYYHAHNIFLQMLLVFGLPLSVLFLFIFIKRLFVLKRLHIFEFKVSCLFIVSFLTRGVTGSYFIADTIFLVVFCFLFFKVNIKSSSSHNLNLVSLKI
;
A
#
# COMPACT_ATOMS: atom_id res chain seq x y z
N MET A 1 7.71 -4.61 -20.47
CA MET A 1 8.05 -4.20 -19.09
C MET A 1 7.03 -4.66 -18.05
N VAL A 2 5.72 -4.40 -18.23
CA VAL A 2 4.72 -4.76 -17.19
C VAL A 2 4.36 -6.25 -17.16
N LEU A 3 4.41 -6.96 -18.30
CA LEU A 3 4.30 -8.43 -18.32
C LEU A 3 5.45 -9.07 -17.55
N LEU A 4 6.69 -8.64 -17.82
CA LEU A 4 7.89 -9.01 -17.05
C LEU A 4 7.72 -8.80 -15.54
N LEU A 5 7.17 -7.65 -15.12
CA LEU A 5 6.94 -7.36 -13.69
C LEU A 5 6.06 -8.42 -13.01
N PHE A 6 5.00 -8.88 -13.67
CA PHE A 6 4.13 -9.91 -13.13
C PHE A 6 4.73 -11.32 -13.21
N ASP A 7 5.50 -11.61 -14.25
CA ASP A 7 6.18 -12.90 -14.38
C ASP A 7 7.23 -13.05 -13.27
N PHE A 8 7.99 -11.98 -12.99
CA PHE A 8 8.83 -11.87 -11.79
C PHE A 8 8.01 -12.04 -10.51
N ALA A 9 6.88 -11.34 -10.38
CA ALA A 9 6.03 -11.45 -9.18
C ALA A 9 5.53 -12.89 -8.96
N SER A 10 5.15 -13.59 -10.03
CA SER A 10 4.70 -14.99 -9.99
C SER A 10 5.84 -15.92 -9.56
N PHE A 11 7.06 -15.68 -10.06
CA PHE A 11 8.25 -16.41 -9.62
C PHE A 11 8.54 -16.18 -8.13
N PHE A 12 8.48 -14.92 -7.66
CA PHE A 12 8.69 -14.60 -6.24
C PHE A 12 7.58 -15.15 -5.33
N THR A 13 6.36 -15.35 -5.83
CA THR A 13 5.31 -16.06 -5.08
C THR A 13 5.71 -17.51 -4.76
N ILE A 14 6.34 -18.20 -5.71
CA ILE A 14 6.82 -19.58 -5.51
C ILE A 14 7.93 -19.61 -4.44
N LEU A 15 8.69 -18.53 -4.30
CA LEU A 15 9.76 -18.39 -3.30
C LEU A 15 9.27 -17.96 -1.90
N LEU A 16 7.97 -17.72 -1.70
CA LEU A 16 7.45 -17.33 -0.38
C LEU A 16 7.77 -18.33 0.75
N PRO A 17 7.76 -19.67 0.55
CA PRO A 17 8.20 -20.63 1.57
C PRO A 17 9.68 -20.47 1.93
N VAL A 18 10.54 -20.15 0.94
CA VAL A 18 11.97 -19.88 1.17
C VAL A 18 12.14 -18.62 2.02
N ASN A 19 11.35 -17.58 1.75
CA ASN A 19 11.36 -16.35 2.55
C ASN A 19 10.92 -16.59 4.00
N TYR A 20 10.00 -17.53 4.25
CA TYR A 20 9.64 -17.94 5.61
C TYR A 20 10.83 -18.63 6.33
N PHE A 21 11.58 -19.48 5.65
CA PHE A 21 12.81 -20.06 6.22
C PHE A 21 13.85 -18.99 6.58
N PHE A 22 14.02 -17.97 5.73
CA PHE A 22 14.91 -16.86 6.05
C PHE A 22 14.43 -16.00 7.23
N LEU A 23 13.11 -15.84 7.40
CA LEU A 23 12.52 -15.17 8.56
C LEU A 23 12.82 -15.91 9.87
N THR A 24 12.60 -17.23 9.90
CA THR A 24 12.79 -18.02 11.13
C THR A 24 14.26 -18.09 11.56
N ARG A 25 15.19 -17.90 10.62
CA ARG A 25 16.63 -17.80 10.86
C ARG A 25 17.12 -16.37 11.15
N GLY A 26 16.24 -15.36 11.09
CA GLY A 26 16.58 -13.97 11.37
C GLY A 26 17.31 -13.24 10.23
N TYR A 27 17.38 -13.82 9.03
CA TYR A 27 17.97 -13.16 7.86
C TYR A 27 17.04 -12.12 7.23
N LEU A 28 15.72 -12.32 7.38
CA LEU A 28 14.70 -11.38 6.93
C LEU A 28 13.88 -10.90 8.12
N SER A 29 13.47 -9.65 8.05
CA SER A 29 12.48 -9.03 8.92
C SER A 29 11.06 -9.19 8.38
N TYR A 30 10.08 -9.09 9.27
CA TYR A 30 8.65 -9.07 8.90
C TYR A 30 8.31 -7.90 7.95
N LEU A 31 9.08 -6.80 7.99
CA LEU A 31 8.89 -5.66 7.10
C LEU A 31 9.26 -6.02 5.66
N GLU A 32 10.37 -6.73 5.46
CA GLU A 32 10.84 -7.15 4.14
C GLU A 32 9.88 -8.14 3.49
N ILE A 33 9.42 -9.14 4.24
CA ILE A 33 8.39 -10.08 3.74
C ILE A 33 7.10 -9.34 3.40
N GLY A 34 6.66 -8.44 4.27
CA GLY A 34 5.51 -7.59 4.01
C GLY A 34 5.65 -6.78 2.72
N ASN A 35 6.82 -6.21 2.47
CA ASN A 35 7.13 -5.47 1.25
C ASN A 35 7.11 -6.36 0.01
N ILE A 36 7.73 -7.54 0.06
CA ILE A 36 7.74 -8.51 -1.04
C ILE A 36 6.31 -8.89 -1.41
N CYS A 37 5.50 -9.32 -0.44
CA CYS A 37 4.10 -9.67 -0.65
C CYS A 37 3.30 -8.50 -1.25
N HIS A 38 3.52 -7.29 -0.74
CA HIS A 38 2.83 -6.10 -1.24
C HIS A 38 3.22 -5.76 -2.69
N ILE A 39 4.51 -5.86 -3.05
CA ILE A 39 4.98 -5.62 -4.43
C ILE A 39 4.39 -6.66 -5.39
N ILE A 40 4.26 -7.91 -4.96
CA ILE A 40 3.61 -8.95 -5.77
C ILE A 40 2.13 -8.59 -6.01
N ILE A 41 1.39 -8.19 -4.98
CA ILE A 41 -0.01 -7.76 -5.09
C ILE A 41 -0.14 -6.51 -5.97
N LEU A 42 0.75 -5.53 -5.82
CA LEU A 42 0.79 -4.34 -6.67
C LEU A 42 1.03 -4.72 -8.14
N SER A 43 1.94 -5.65 -8.41
CA SER A 43 2.21 -6.15 -9.77
C SER A 43 1.00 -6.86 -10.37
N ALA A 44 0.31 -7.69 -9.57
CA ALA A 44 -0.92 -8.37 -9.96
C ALA A 44 -2.07 -7.39 -10.28
N THR A 45 -2.27 -6.38 -9.44
CA THR A 45 -3.29 -5.32 -9.66
C THR A 45 -2.98 -4.44 -10.87
N VAL A 46 -1.71 -4.16 -11.15
CA VAL A 46 -1.29 -3.47 -12.39
C VAL A 46 -1.59 -4.34 -13.62
N LYS A 47 -1.23 -5.64 -13.61
CA LYS A 47 -1.55 -6.57 -14.73
C LYS A 47 -3.06 -6.69 -14.95
N TYR A 48 -3.83 -6.74 -13.87
CA TYR A 48 -5.28 -6.73 -13.96
C TYR A 48 -5.81 -5.44 -14.61
N THR A 49 -5.29 -4.28 -14.21
CA THR A 49 -5.69 -2.97 -14.73
C THR A 49 -5.38 -2.82 -16.23
N LEU A 50 -4.30 -3.46 -16.70
CA LEU A 50 -3.95 -3.57 -18.12
C LEU A 50 -4.92 -4.44 -18.90
N ASN A 51 -5.09 -5.69 -18.48
CA ASN A 51 -5.81 -6.68 -19.27
C ASN A 51 -7.33 -6.61 -19.07
N ASN A 52 -7.78 -5.86 -18.05
CA ASN A 52 -9.16 -5.76 -17.59
C ASN A 52 -9.82 -7.14 -17.35
N LYS A 53 -9.00 -8.17 -17.12
CA LYS A 53 -9.38 -9.57 -16.96
C LYS A 53 -8.70 -10.14 -15.73
N PHE A 54 -9.51 -10.72 -14.85
CA PHE A 54 -9.02 -11.43 -13.67
C PHE A 54 -8.81 -12.89 -14.04
N THR A 55 -7.57 -13.26 -14.37
CA THR A 55 -7.20 -14.65 -14.66
C THR A 55 -7.01 -15.43 -13.35
N THR A 56 -7.18 -16.75 -13.38
CA THR A 56 -6.89 -17.65 -12.25
C THR A 56 -5.48 -17.46 -11.69
N GLN A 57 -4.48 -17.26 -12.55
CA GLN A 57 -3.09 -16.99 -12.14
C GLN A 57 -2.97 -15.71 -11.27
N ILE A 58 -3.60 -14.61 -11.69
CA ILE A 58 -3.66 -13.36 -10.91
C ILE A 58 -4.32 -13.61 -9.56
N ALA A 59 -5.41 -14.38 -9.52
CA ALA A 59 -6.12 -14.73 -8.29
C ALA A 59 -5.22 -15.49 -7.31
N ILE A 60 -4.55 -16.54 -7.78
CA ILE A 60 -3.67 -17.39 -6.97
C ILE A 60 -2.48 -16.58 -6.44
N VAL A 61 -1.80 -15.83 -7.30
CA VAL A 61 -0.66 -14.97 -6.92
C VAL A 61 -1.06 -13.92 -5.88
N THR A 62 -2.21 -13.29 -6.07
CA THR A 62 -2.71 -12.27 -5.14
C THR A 62 -3.11 -12.88 -3.80
N LEU A 63 -3.86 -13.98 -3.80
CA LEU A 63 -4.38 -14.62 -2.59
C LEU A 63 -3.25 -15.22 -1.74
N SER A 64 -2.34 -15.96 -2.36
CA SER A 64 -1.17 -16.54 -1.66
C SER A 64 -0.31 -15.46 -1.02
N SER A 65 0.02 -14.40 -1.78
CA SER A 65 0.81 -13.28 -1.27
C SER A 65 0.08 -12.50 -0.18
N PHE A 66 -1.25 -12.37 -0.28
CA PHE A 66 -2.06 -11.73 0.76
C PHE A 66 -2.05 -12.54 2.06
N VAL A 67 -2.26 -13.86 1.99
CA VAL A 67 -2.24 -14.75 3.16
C VAL A 67 -0.86 -14.73 3.83
N VAL A 68 0.21 -14.87 3.05
CA VAL A 68 1.58 -14.82 3.58
C VAL A 68 1.89 -13.45 4.20
N GLY A 69 1.52 -12.36 3.52
CA GLY A 69 1.70 -11.01 4.04
C GLY A 69 0.90 -10.75 5.32
N LEU A 70 -0.32 -11.30 5.43
CA LEU A 70 -1.17 -11.19 6.60
C LEU A 70 -0.54 -11.91 7.80
N ILE A 71 -0.05 -13.14 7.61
CA ILE A 71 0.51 -13.97 8.67
C ILE A 71 1.91 -13.49 9.07
N LEU A 72 2.80 -13.25 8.10
CA LEU A 72 4.24 -13.06 8.35
C LEU A 72 4.74 -11.64 8.12
N GLY A 73 3.97 -10.80 7.42
CA GLY A 73 4.40 -9.47 7.00
C GLY A 73 4.26 -8.39 8.07
N SER A 74 4.31 -7.12 7.67
CA SER A 74 4.02 -5.97 8.53
C SER A 74 2.57 -5.50 8.41
N ARG A 75 1.97 -5.00 9.51
CA ARG A 75 0.62 -4.42 9.49
C ARG A 75 0.46 -3.33 8.42
N GLY A 76 1.45 -2.44 8.29
CA GLY A 76 1.39 -1.33 7.32
C GLY A 76 1.32 -1.81 5.86
N THR A 77 2.11 -2.82 5.51
CA THR A 77 2.10 -3.41 4.16
C THR A 77 0.83 -4.22 3.88
N VAL A 78 0.24 -4.85 4.91
CA VAL A 78 -1.06 -5.53 4.80
C VAL A 78 -2.16 -4.50 4.53
N PHE A 79 -2.24 -3.42 5.33
CA PHE A 79 -3.20 -2.34 5.10
C PHE A 79 -3.07 -1.76 3.69
N ALA A 80 -1.84 -1.50 3.23
CA ALA A 80 -1.62 -1.00 1.87
C ALA A 80 -2.10 -1.98 0.79
N SER A 81 -1.90 -3.29 0.99
CA SER A 81 -2.40 -4.32 0.09
C SER A 81 -3.92 -4.38 0.07
N VAL A 82 -4.57 -4.32 1.23
CA VAL A 82 -6.04 -4.25 1.35
C VAL A 82 -6.58 -3.01 0.63
N SER A 83 -5.95 -1.84 0.81
CA SER A 83 -6.39 -0.62 0.15
C SER A 83 -6.28 -0.67 -1.37
N LEU A 84 -5.23 -1.31 -1.91
CA LEU A 84 -5.12 -1.55 -3.36
C LEU A 84 -6.26 -2.43 -3.89
N LEU A 85 -6.52 -3.55 -3.20
CA LEU A 85 -7.59 -4.47 -3.57
C LEU A 85 -8.97 -3.81 -3.45
N ALA A 86 -9.18 -3.01 -2.40
CA ALA A 86 -10.40 -2.24 -2.21
C ALA A 86 -10.61 -1.21 -3.33
N LEU A 87 -9.55 -0.49 -3.75
CA LEU A 87 -9.63 0.44 -4.88
C LEU A 87 -10.05 -0.26 -6.18
N VAL A 88 -9.44 -1.41 -6.47
CA VAL A 88 -9.77 -2.23 -7.63
C VAL A 88 -11.23 -2.69 -7.56
N PHE A 89 -11.66 -3.21 -6.42
CA PHE A 89 -13.02 -3.67 -6.19
C PHE A 89 -14.06 -2.53 -6.34
N LEU A 90 -13.80 -1.37 -5.73
CA LEU A 90 -14.64 -0.19 -5.82
C LEU A 90 -14.76 0.32 -7.27
N SER A 91 -13.67 0.27 -8.04
CA SER A 91 -13.71 0.64 -9.46
C SER A 91 -14.66 -0.25 -10.27
N LYS A 92 -14.75 -1.55 -9.94
CA LYS A 92 -15.66 -2.50 -10.58
C LYS A 92 -17.10 -2.31 -10.12
N ILE A 93 -17.34 -2.02 -8.84
CA ILE A 93 -18.67 -1.65 -8.34
C ILE A 93 -19.18 -0.43 -9.11
N ILE A 94 -18.37 0.62 -9.23
CA ILE A 94 -18.76 1.84 -9.97
C ILE A 94 -19.07 1.51 -11.43
N ALA A 95 -18.24 0.69 -12.09
CA ALA A 95 -18.47 0.27 -13.47
C ALA A 95 -19.78 -0.54 -13.62
N PHE A 96 -20.08 -1.42 -12.67
CA PHE A 96 -21.32 -2.20 -12.62
C PHE A 96 -22.55 -1.29 -12.43
N LEU A 97 -22.50 -0.37 -11.48
CA LEU A 97 -23.60 0.58 -11.20
C LEU A 97 -23.89 1.50 -12.39
N LYS A 98 -22.85 1.90 -13.13
CA LYS A 98 -22.98 2.74 -14.35
C LYS A 98 -23.42 1.97 -15.59
N ASN A 99 -23.35 0.64 -15.60
CA ASN A 99 -23.69 -0.15 -16.78
C ASN A 99 -25.20 -0.11 -17.06
N SER A 100 -25.60 0.37 -18.23
CA SER A 100 -27.01 0.51 -18.63
C SER A 100 -27.71 -0.81 -18.91
N ARG A 101 -26.97 -1.91 -19.10
CA ARG A 101 -27.55 -3.24 -19.36
C ARG A 101 -28.32 -3.81 -18.17
N TYR A 102 -27.99 -3.42 -16.95
CA TYR A 102 -28.64 -3.92 -15.75
C TYR A 102 -29.72 -2.96 -15.29
N SER A 103 -30.90 -3.50 -14.97
CA SER A 103 -32.00 -2.73 -14.40
C SER A 103 -31.63 -2.16 -13.02
N HIS A 104 -32.29 -1.07 -12.63
CA HIS A 104 -32.10 -0.48 -11.30
C HIS A 104 -32.40 -1.46 -10.16
N LEU A 105 -33.40 -2.33 -10.34
CA LEU A 105 -33.76 -3.35 -9.37
C LEU A 105 -32.65 -4.39 -9.20
N HIS A 106 -32.06 -4.89 -10.30
CA HIS A 106 -30.95 -5.82 -10.23
C HIS A 106 -29.73 -5.22 -9.51
N LYS A 107 -29.40 -3.95 -9.82
CA LYS A 107 -28.32 -3.22 -9.14
C LYS A 107 -28.59 -3.08 -7.64
N SER A 108 -29.82 -2.73 -7.26
CA SER A 108 -30.23 -2.59 -5.86
C SER A 108 -30.07 -3.91 -5.09
N LEU A 109 -30.59 -5.02 -5.65
CA LEU A 109 -30.47 -6.35 -5.02
C LEU A 109 -29.01 -6.77 -4.82
N VAL A 110 -28.17 -6.62 -5.84
CA VAL A 110 -26.74 -6.95 -5.73
C VAL A 110 -26.04 -6.08 -4.68
N SER A 111 -26.34 -4.78 -4.62
CA SER A 111 -25.79 -3.90 -3.59
C SER A 111 -26.25 -4.24 -2.18
N MET A 112 -27.53 -4.62 -2.01
CA MET A 112 -28.08 -5.05 -0.73
C MET A 112 -27.42 -6.33 -0.25
N PHE A 113 -27.27 -7.32 -1.14
CA PHE A 113 -26.57 -8.57 -0.82
C PHE A 113 -25.10 -8.33 -0.47
N ALA A 114 -24.41 -7.48 -1.22
CA ALA A 114 -23.02 -7.11 -0.93
C ALA A 114 -22.89 -6.41 0.45
N PHE A 115 -23.85 -5.55 0.81
CA PHE A 115 -23.88 -4.89 2.12
C PHE A 115 -24.11 -5.90 3.25
N ILE A 116 -25.07 -6.82 3.11
CA ILE A 116 -25.33 -7.88 4.10
C ILE A 116 -24.10 -8.77 4.28
N ALA A 117 -23.47 -9.19 3.18
CA ALA A 117 -22.26 -10.00 3.22
C ALA A 117 -21.09 -9.27 3.92
N LEU A 118 -20.91 -7.97 3.64
CA LEU A 118 -19.90 -7.15 4.30
C LEU A 118 -20.19 -6.98 5.80
N TYR A 119 -21.44 -6.69 6.17
CA TYR A 119 -21.87 -6.58 7.56
C TYR A 119 -21.63 -7.88 8.34
N TRP A 120 -22.02 -9.02 7.76
CA TRP A 120 -21.75 -10.34 8.34
C TRP A 120 -20.26 -10.60 8.52
N PHE A 121 -19.45 -10.31 7.48
CA PHE A 121 -18.00 -10.49 7.54
C PHE A 121 -17.35 -9.63 8.63
N VAL A 122 -17.74 -8.36 8.74
CA VAL A 122 -17.21 -7.44 9.75
C VAL A 122 -17.53 -7.95 11.17
N ASN A 123 -18.75 -8.43 11.39
CA ASN A 123 -19.15 -8.99 12.69
C ASN A 123 -18.42 -10.30 13.03
N LYS A 124 -17.89 -11.01 12.02
CA LYS A 124 -17.12 -12.25 12.20
C LYS A 124 -15.60 -12.04 12.21
N LEU A 125 -15.09 -10.83 12.02
CA LEU A 125 -13.65 -10.55 12.01
C LEU A 125 -12.94 -10.98 13.30
N SER A 126 -13.56 -10.76 14.46
CA SER A 126 -13.00 -11.17 15.76
C SER A 126 -12.85 -12.70 15.85
N ASP A 127 -13.92 -13.43 15.54
CA ASP A 127 -13.93 -14.89 15.54
C ASP A 127 -12.88 -15.44 14.57
N ILE A 128 -12.83 -14.91 13.34
CA ILE A 128 -11.86 -15.30 12.31
C ILE A 128 -10.43 -15.04 12.78
N ALA A 129 -10.15 -13.87 13.35
CA ALA A 129 -8.82 -13.53 13.86
C ALA A 129 -8.39 -14.46 15.00
N SER A 130 -9.32 -14.80 15.91
CA SER A 130 -9.06 -15.70 17.03
C SER A 130 -8.81 -17.14 16.55
N LEU A 131 -9.55 -17.61 15.55
CA LEU A 131 -9.37 -18.92 14.94
C LEU A 131 -8.00 -19.01 14.25
N LEU A 132 -7.65 -17.99 13.46
CA LEU A 132 -6.34 -17.90 12.82
C LEU A 132 -5.20 -17.92 13.86
N ALA A 133 -5.34 -17.17 14.95
CA ALA A 133 -4.32 -17.15 16.01
C ALA A 133 -4.11 -18.55 16.62
N LYS A 134 -5.19 -19.25 16.97
CA LYS A 134 -5.13 -20.61 17.52
C LYS A 134 -4.51 -21.60 16.53
N THR A 135 -4.92 -21.56 15.27
CA THR A 135 -4.37 -22.45 14.23
C THR A 135 -2.87 -22.23 14.03
N LEU A 136 -2.42 -20.98 14.04
CA LEU A 136 -0.99 -20.67 13.91
C LEU A 136 -0.18 -21.13 15.12
N ASP A 137 -0.74 -21.01 16.33
CA ASP A 137 -0.13 -21.50 17.57
C ASP A 137 0.05 -23.03 17.55
N ILE A 138 -0.98 -23.77 17.11
CA ILE A 138 -0.92 -25.23 16.91
C ILE A 138 0.16 -25.62 15.89
N LEU A 139 0.34 -24.82 14.84
CA LEU A 139 1.36 -25.03 13.81
C LEU A 139 2.76 -24.56 14.24
N GLY A 140 2.93 -23.99 15.44
CA GLY A 140 4.20 -23.45 15.91
C GLY A 140 4.65 -22.18 15.16
N ILE A 141 3.73 -21.49 14.48
CA ILE A 141 4.02 -20.28 13.70
C ILE A 141 3.76 -19.04 14.55
N ASN A 142 4.84 -18.39 14.99
CA ASN A 142 4.74 -17.12 15.71
C ASN A 142 4.39 -15.95 14.75
N SER A 143 3.11 -15.60 14.65
CA SER A 143 2.64 -14.45 13.88
C SER A 143 2.38 -13.23 14.76
N ARG A 144 3.28 -12.25 14.71
CA ARG A 144 3.10 -10.96 15.37
C ARG A 144 1.85 -10.21 14.89
N ASN A 145 1.55 -10.25 13.59
CA ASN A 145 0.40 -9.53 13.04
C ASN A 145 -0.92 -10.10 13.53
N ILE A 146 -1.09 -11.42 13.46
CA ILE A 146 -2.32 -12.07 13.87
C ILE A 146 -2.50 -11.96 15.39
N PHE A 147 -1.42 -12.10 16.18
CA PHE A 147 -1.46 -11.85 17.62
C PHE A 147 -1.94 -10.44 17.98
N LEU A 148 -1.42 -9.41 17.29
CA LEU A 148 -1.84 -8.03 17.51
C LEU A 148 -3.28 -7.78 17.02
N LEU A 149 -3.70 -8.43 15.94
CA LEU A 149 -5.05 -8.34 15.40
C LEU A 149 -6.07 -8.97 16.36
N SER A 150 -5.80 -10.18 16.86
CA SER A 150 -6.66 -10.85 17.84
C SER A 150 -6.69 -10.11 19.19
N GLY A 151 -5.58 -9.49 19.60
CA GLY A 151 -5.51 -8.62 20.77
C GLY A 151 -6.41 -7.39 20.67
N LEU A 152 -6.49 -6.78 19.48
CA LEU A 152 -7.33 -5.60 19.23
C LEU A 152 -8.83 -5.91 19.37
N PHE A 153 -9.26 -7.07 18.88
CA PHE A 153 -10.66 -7.49 18.97
C PHE A 153 -11.07 -8.06 20.33
N SER A 154 -10.15 -8.70 21.06
CA SER A 154 -10.45 -9.34 22.35
C SER A 154 -10.48 -8.36 23.53
N LYS A 155 -9.61 -7.35 23.54
CA LYS A 155 -9.47 -6.44 24.69
C LYS A 155 -10.06 -5.06 24.46
N GLY A 156 -10.46 -4.72 23.23
CA GLY A 156 -10.89 -3.36 22.87
C GLY A 156 -9.80 -2.29 23.04
N VAL A 157 -8.58 -2.69 23.42
CA VAL A 157 -7.46 -1.78 23.63
C VAL A 157 -6.80 -1.51 22.28
N LEU A 158 -6.97 -0.29 21.78
CA LEU A 158 -6.25 0.21 20.62
C LEU A 158 -4.76 0.31 20.99
N TYR A 159 -3.95 -0.66 20.57
CA TYR A 159 -2.50 -0.64 20.82
C TYR A 159 -1.82 0.41 19.93
N LEU A 160 -1.88 1.67 20.35
CA LEU A 160 -1.15 2.78 19.75
C LEU A 160 0.31 2.63 20.16
N SER A 161 1.16 2.26 19.20
CA SER A 161 2.60 1.98 19.41
C SER A 161 3.40 3.26 19.71
N GLY A 162 3.09 3.96 20.81
CA GLY A 162 3.72 5.20 21.24
C GLY A 162 3.39 6.44 20.40
N ARG A 163 2.46 6.33 19.44
CA ARG A 163 2.15 7.41 18.48
C ARG A 163 1.53 8.63 19.14
N GLU A 164 0.75 8.46 20.19
CA GLU A 164 0.14 9.58 20.94
C GLU A 164 1.22 10.53 21.46
N PHE A 165 2.29 9.97 22.05
CA PHE A 165 3.41 10.74 22.56
C PHE A 165 4.17 11.50 21.45
N ILE A 166 4.42 10.84 20.31
CA ILE A 166 5.10 11.47 19.18
C ILE A 166 4.25 12.60 18.61
N TYR A 167 2.97 12.36 18.38
CA TYR A 167 2.07 13.34 17.76
C TYR A 167 1.90 14.57 18.66
N ALA A 168 1.82 14.39 19.98
CA ALA A 168 1.82 15.50 20.93
C ALA A 168 3.11 16.32 20.83
N LYS A 169 4.29 15.67 20.90
CA LYS A 169 5.58 16.35 20.74
C LYS A 169 5.70 17.10 19.41
N ILE A 170 5.24 16.51 18.31
CA ILE A 170 5.26 17.16 16.98
C ILE A 170 4.35 18.38 16.97
N TYR A 171 3.15 18.26 17.53
CA TYR A 171 2.19 19.35 17.58
C TYR A 171 2.77 20.55 18.32
N ASP A 172 3.31 20.33 19.52
CA ASP A 172 3.97 21.38 20.30
C ASP A 172 5.13 22.01 19.52
N TYR A 173 5.91 21.17 18.82
CA TYR A 173 7.03 21.64 18.01
C TYR A 173 6.62 22.43 16.75
N LEU A 174 5.46 22.13 16.16
CA LEU A 174 4.94 22.84 14.98
C LEU A 174 4.20 24.13 15.34
N LYS A 175 3.66 24.23 16.55
CA LYS A 175 2.85 25.38 17.01
C LYS A 175 3.57 26.72 16.81
N ASP A 176 4.87 26.75 17.07
CA ASP A 176 5.64 28.01 17.10
C ASP A 176 6.32 28.35 15.76
N SER A 177 6.37 27.44 14.77
CA SER A 177 7.10 27.69 13.51
C SER A 177 6.72 26.77 12.35
N ILE A 178 5.43 26.50 12.16
CA ILE A 178 4.92 25.66 11.07
C ILE A 178 5.37 26.11 9.66
N LEU A 179 5.72 27.39 9.51
CA LEU A 179 6.13 27.98 8.23
C LEU A 179 7.54 27.56 7.78
N PHE A 180 8.46 27.32 8.72
CA PHE A 180 9.87 27.14 8.38
C PHE A 180 10.27 25.66 8.35
N PRO A 181 11.06 25.23 7.34
CA PRO A 181 11.60 23.87 7.30
C PRO A 181 12.55 23.64 8.46
N ARG A 182 12.42 22.50 9.15
CA ARG A 182 13.33 22.07 10.22
C ARG A 182 14.36 21.03 9.75
N GLY A 183 14.24 20.55 8.52
CA GLY A 183 15.18 19.61 7.90
C GLY A 183 15.00 18.15 8.29
N LEU A 184 15.90 17.31 7.78
CA LEU A 184 15.89 15.87 8.02
C LEU A 184 16.39 15.53 9.43
N GLY A 185 15.83 14.48 10.04
CA GLY A 185 16.26 14.01 11.37
C GLY A 185 15.69 14.80 12.56
N VAL A 186 14.92 15.87 12.33
CA VAL A 186 14.32 16.68 13.42
C VAL A 186 13.49 15.85 14.40
N VAL A 187 12.81 14.80 13.92
CA VAL A 187 12.02 13.90 14.79
C VAL A 187 12.91 13.16 15.79
N ARG A 188 14.10 12.74 15.36
CA ARG A 188 15.07 12.08 16.24
C ARG A 188 15.58 13.04 17.30
N ILE A 189 15.83 14.29 16.93
CA ILE A 189 16.31 15.33 17.85
C ILE A 189 15.23 15.66 18.88
N MET A 190 14.00 15.99 18.45
CA MET A 190 12.92 16.41 19.36
C MET A 190 12.45 15.30 20.32
N THR A 191 12.73 14.03 19.98
CA THR A 191 12.35 12.87 20.79
C THR A 191 13.51 12.27 21.58
N ASP A 192 14.64 12.97 21.67
CA ASP A 192 15.83 12.52 22.41
C ASP A 192 16.31 11.14 21.94
N GLY A 193 16.22 10.90 20.63
CA GLY A 193 16.61 9.65 19.98
C GLY A 193 15.57 8.53 20.04
N ARG A 194 14.41 8.72 20.70
CA ARG A 194 13.39 7.65 20.84
C ARG A 194 12.70 7.28 19.53
N TYR A 195 12.52 8.22 18.61
CA TYR A 195 11.82 7.99 17.34
C TYR A 195 12.59 8.55 16.15
N TYR A 196 12.73 7.74 15.11
CA TYR A 196 13.45 8.13 13.90
C TYR A 196 12.62 9.02 12.96
N HIS A 197 11.29 8.88 12.99
CA HIS A 197 10.36 9.64 12.15
C HIS A 197 8.98 9.78 12.80
N ALA A 198 8.16 10.66 12.24
CA ALA A 198 6.87 11.08 12.76
C ALA A 198 5.78 9.99 12.66
N HIS A 199 6.05 8.86 12.00
CA HIS A 199 5.06 7.82 11.70
C HIS A 199 3.77 8.30 11.00
N ASN A 200 3.79 9.50 10.41
CA ASN A 200 2.75 10.07 9.56
C ASN A 200 3.43 10.97 8.53
N ILE A 201 3.15 10.74 7.26
CA ILE A 201 3.83 11.43 6.16
C ILE A 201 3.53 12.92 6.09
N PHE A 202 2.31 13.35 6.39
CA PHE A 202 1.94 14.76 6.33
C PHE A 202 2.64 15.54 7.43
N LEU A 203 2.66 14.99 8.66
CA LEU A 203 3.42 15.57 9.76
C LEU A 203 4.92 15.61 9.44
N GLN A 204 5.45 14.53 8.85
CA GLN A 204 6.84 14.47 8.47
C GLN A 204 7.19 15.51 7.39
N MET A 205 6.34 15.70 6.38
CA MET A 205 6.54 16.73 5.35
C MET A 205 6.50 18.14 5.94
N LEU A 206 5.54 18.43 6.82
CA LEU A 206 5.45 19.72 7.51
C LEU A 206 6.71 20.00 8.35
N LEU A 207 7.23 18.99 9.07
CA LEU A 207 8.45 19.14 9.85
C LEU A 207 9.69 19.37 8.97
N VAL A 208 9.84 18.58 7.90
CA VAL A 208 11.05 18.62 7.06
C VAL A 208 11.07 19.87 6.17
N PHE A 209 9.95 20.16 5.51
CA PHE A 209 9.85 21.16 4.45
C PHE A 209 9.16 22.46 4.91
N GLY A 210 8.46 22.46 6.05
CA GLY A 210 7.59 23.56 6.43
C GLY A 210 6.31 23.61 5.58
N LEU A 211 5.37 24.46 5.98
CA LEU A 211 4.08 24.60 5.29
C LEU A 211 4.22 25.01 3.81
N PRO A 212 5.02 26.04 3.43
CA PRO A 212 5.06 26.52 2.05
C PRO A 212 5.55 25.47 1.05
N LEU A 213 6.65 24.78 1.37
CA LEU A 213 7.20 23.74 0.50
C LEU A 213 6.34 22.47 0.50
N SER A 214 5.70 22.13 1.62
CA SER A 214 4.74 21.01 1.67
C SER A 214 3.52 21.27 0.77
N VAL A 215 2.98 22.49 0.80
CA VAL A 215 1.87 22.91 -0.07
C VAL A 215 2.31 22.94 -1.53
N LEU A 216 3.50 23.48 -1.82
CA LEU A 216 4.05 23.49 -3.17
C LEU A 216 4.22 22.06 -3.73
N PHE A 217 4.74 21.13 -2.91
CA PHE A 217 4.86 19.73 -3.29
C PHE A 217 3.49 19.12 -3.62
N LEU A 218 2.49 19.31 -2.77
CA LEU A 218 1.12 18.83 -3.01
C LEU A 218 0.52 19.45 -4.29
N PHE A 219 0.78 20.73 -4.55
CA PHE A 219 0.30 21.40 -5.76
C PHE A 219 0.94 20.81 -7.02
N ILE A 220 2.27 20.65 -7.05
CA ILE A 220 2.99 20.01 -8.17
C ILE A 220 2.47 18.59 -8.40
N PHE A 221 2.27 17.86 -7.31
CA PHE A 221 1.75 16.50 -7.32
C PHE A 221 0.35 16.43 -7.97
N ILE A 222 -0.58 17.25 -7.51
CA ILE A 222 -1.95 17.30 -8.04
C ILE A 222 -1.95 17.74 -9.51
N LYS A 223 -1.18 18.78 -9.86
CA LYS A 223 -1.03 19.25 -11.24
C LYS A 223 -0.56 18.12 -12.16
N ARG A 224 0.45 17.36 -11.74
CA ARG A 224 0.98 16.22 -12.50
C ARG A 224 -0.08 15.14 -12.75
N LEU A 225 -0.89 14.82 -11.73
CA LEU A 225 -2.00 13.87 -11.89
C LEU A 225 -3.03 14.33 -12.91
N PHE A 226 -3.37 15.62 -12.94
CA PHE A 226 -4.27 16.16 -13.96
C PHE A 226 -3.68 16.05 -15.37
N VAL A 227 -2.38 16.31 -15.54
CA VAL A 227 -1.69 16.15 -16.82
C VAL A 227 -1.71 14.68 -17.27
N LEU A 228 -1.35 13.74 -16.37
CA LEU A 228 -1.38 12.31 -16.66
C LEU A 228 -2.79 11.83 -17.02
N LYS A 229 -3.82 12.28 -16.30
CA LYS A 229 -5.22 11.94 -16.59
C LYS A 229 -5.63 12.32 -18.02
N ARG A 230 -5.15 13.45 -18.53
CA ARG A 230 -5.50 13.95 -19.87
C ARG A 230 -4.72 13.27 -20.98
N LEU A 231 -3.42 13.06 -20.79
CA LEU A 231 -2.50 12.63 -21.86
C LEU A 231 -2.21 11.13 -21.86
N HIS A 232 -2.26 10.50 -20.69
CA HIS A 232 -1.66 9.20 -20.41
C HIS A 232 -2.54 8.42 -19.43
N ILE A 233 -3.74 8.03 -19.88
CA ILE A 233 -4.77 7.43 -19.00
C ILE A 233 -4.31 6.14 -18.33
N PHE A 234 -3.40 5.39 -18.96
CA PHE A 234 -2.84 4.17 -18.40
C PHE A 234 -1.86 4.49 -17.26
N GLU A 235 -0.90 5.36 -17.52
CA GLU A 235 0.11 5.82 -16.58
C GLU A 235 -0.56 6.53 -15.40
N PHE A 236 -1.66 7.25 -15.64
CA PHE A 236 -2.52 7.79 -14.59
C PHE A 236 -3.08 6.68 -13.68
N LYS A 237 -3.67 5.61 -14.25
CA LYS A 237 -4.22 4.49 -13.45
C LYS A 237 -3.13 3.79 -12.62
N VAL A 238 -1.97 3.53 -13.23
CA VAL A 238 -0.83 2.93 -12.52
C VAL A 238 -0.33 3.87 -11.42
N SER A 239 -0.19 5.16 -11.72
CA SER A 239 0.21 6.17 -10.72
C SER A 239 -0.76 6.19 -9.54
N CYS A 240 -2.07 6.14 -9.78
CA CYS A 240 -3.06 6.05 -8.71
C CYS A 240 -2.87 4.83 -7.80
N LEU A 241 -2.52 3.66 -8.36
CA LEU A 241 -2.22 2.46 -7.56
C LEU A 241 -1.00 2.69 -6.66
N PHE A 242 0.11 3.18 -7.22
CA PHE A 242 1.32 3.48 -6.44
C PHE A 242 1.06 4.54 -5.37
N ILE A 243 0.23 5.55 -5.66
CA ILE A 243 -0.12 6.62 -4.71
C ILE A 243 -0.97 6.09 -3.55
N VAL A 244 -1.97 5.25 -3.82
CA VAL A 244 -2.79 4.64 -2.76
C VAL A 244 -1.92 3.76 -1.87
N SER A 245 -1.03 2.95 -2.46
CA SER A 245 -0.05 2.17 -1.71
C SER A 245 0.85 3.06 -0.84
N PHE A 246 1.39 4.13 -1.41
CA PHE A 246 2.24 5.06 -0.70
C PHE A 246 1.52 5.78 0.45
N LEU A 247 0.34 6.36 0.21
CA LEU A 247 -0.40 7.11 1.23
C LEU A 247 -0.78 6.22 2.42
N THR A 248 -1.22 5.00 2.15
CA THR A 248 -1.58 4.03 3.20
C THR A 248 -0.37 3.60 4.02
N ARG A 249 0.79 3.38 3.37
CA ARG A 249 2.08 3.13 4.05
C ARG A 249 2.58 4.33 4.84
N GLY A 250 2.42 5.54 4.29
CA GLY A 250 2.84 6.80 4.89
C GLY A 250 2.05 7.16 6.14
N VAL A 251 0.75 6.84 6.17
CA VAL A 251 -0.11 7.00 7.37
C VAL A 251 0.13 5.88 8.38
N THR A 252 0.38 4.65 7.91
CA THR A 252 0.72 3.52 8.80
C THR A 252 2.17 3.55 9.30
N GLY A 253 2.93 4.59 8.98
CA GLY A 253 4.18 4.95 9.63
C GLY A 253 5.44 4.43 8.96
N SER A 254 5.44 4.32 7.63
CA SER A 254 6.66 4.12 6.85
C SER A 254 7.44 5.43 6.74
N TYR A 255 8.76 5.36 6.86
CA TYR A 255 9.62 6.54 6.68
C TYR A 255 9.79 6.82 5.19
N PHE A 256 9.28 7.95 4.73
CA PHE A 256 9.18 8.25 3.29
C PHE A 256 10.51 8.15 2.54
N ILE A 257 11.64 8.51 3.15
CA ILE A 257 12.94 8.48 2.47
C ILE A 257 13.44 7.04 2.22
N ALA A 258 13.19 6.14 3.17
CA ALA A 258 13.56 4.73 3.04
C ALA A 258 12.46 3.90 2.36
N ASP A 259 11.31 4.50 2.07
CA ASP A 259 10.18 3.82 1.45
C ASP A 259 10.40 3.73 -0.07
N THR A 260 10.69 2.53 -0.55
CA THR A 260 10.95 2.26 -1.96
C THR A 260 9.76 2.63 -2.86
N ILE A 261 8.53 2.52 -2.37
CA ILE A 261 7.32 2.89 -3.12
C ILE A 261 7.20 4.40 -3.21
N PHE A 262 7.51 5.13 -2.14
CA PHE A 262 7.61 6.59 -2.19
C PHE A 262 8.62 7.05 -3.23
N LEU A 263 9.83 6.48 -3.23
CA LEU A 263 10.87 6.87 -4.19
C LEU A 263 10.42 6.62 -5.64
N VAL A 264 9.74 5.50 -5.90
CA VAL A 264 9.16 5.21 -7.22
C VAL A 264 8.08 6.24 -7.60
N VAL A 265 7.15 6.56 -6.69
CA VAL A 265 6.14 7.61 -6.91
C VAL A 265 6.80 8.97 -7.17
N PHE A 266 7.79 9.32 -6.36
CA PHE A 266 8.56 10.56 -6.48
C PHE A 266 9.23 10.65 -7.85
N CYS A 267 9.88 9.57 -8.30
CA CYS A 267 10.44 9.50 -9.64
C CYS A 267 9.38 9.69 -10.74
N PHE A 268 8.20 9.09 -10.63
CA PHE A 268 7.12 9.29 -11.61
C PHE A 268 6.60 10.74 -11.69
N LEU A 269 6.70 11.49 -10.59
CA LEU A 269 6.28 12.88 -10.55
C LEU A 269 7.25 13.80 -11.32
N PHE A 270 8.56 13.59 -11.14
CA PHE A 270 9.58 14.50 -11.65
C PHE A 270 10.18 14.07 -12.99
N PHE A 271 10.29 12.76 -13.25
CA PHE A 271 10.83 12.27 -14.51
C PHE A 271 9.71 12.14 -15.55
N LYS A 272 9.91 12.82 -16.68
CA LYS A 272 9.08 12.64 -17.88
C LYS A 272 9.42 11.26 -18.44
N VAL A 273 8.54 10.28 -18.25
CA VAL A 273 8.66 9.01 -18.98
C VAL A 273 8.36 9.31 -20.45
N ASN A 274 9.41 9.54 -21.24
CA ASN A 274 9.30 9.65 -22.69
C ASN A 274 9.03 8.24 -23.26
N ILE A 275 7.79 7.78 -23.14
CA ILE A 275 7.34 6.60 -23.88
C ILE A 275 7.10 7.10 -25.30
N LYS A 276 8.11 6.97 -26.18
CA LYS A 276 7.84 6.99 -27.61
C LYS A 276 6.84 5.86 -27.87
N SER A 277 5.63 6.24 -28.26
CA SER A 277 4.66 5.31 -28.84
C SER A 277 5.31 4.73 -30.10
N SER A 278 6.01 3.60 -29.98
CA SER A 278 6.37 2.81 -31.16
C SER A 278 5.08 2.14 -31.62
N SER A 279 4.34 2.84 -32.48
CA SER A 279 3.57 2.12 -33.49
C SER A 279 4.55 1.26 -34.27
N SER A 280 4.14 0.04 -34.55
CA SER A 280 4.83 -1.01 -35.31
C SER A 280 5.95 -1.77 -34.59
N HIS A 281 5.84 -3.10 -34.73
CA HIS A 281 6.83 -4.13 -34.46
C HIS A 281 8.27 -3.66 -34.71
N ASN A 282 9.04 -3.46 -33.64
CA ASN A 282 10.39 -4.00 -33.46
C ASN A 282 10.98 -3.51 -32.12
N LEU A 283 11.31 -4.48 -31.26
CA LEU A 283 12.05 -4.27 -30.03
C LEU A 283 13.49 -3.89 -30.38
N ASN A 284 13.81 -2.60 -30.33
CA ASN A 284 15.19 -2.15 -30.19
C ASN A 284 15.38 -1.53 -28.80
N LEU A 285 16.20 -2.22 -28.00
CA LEU A 285 16.75 -1.76 -26.73
C LEU A 285 17.48 -0.44 -26.96
N VAL A 286 16.90 0.67 -26.50
CA VAL A 286 17.62 1.95 -26.45
C VAL A 286 18.31 2.06 -25.09
N SER A 287 19.63 2.01 -25.15
CA SER A 287 20.59 2.26 -24.07
C SER A 287 20.29 3.56 -23.32
N LEU A 288 20.29 3.48 -21.99
CA LEU A 288 20.47 4.64 -21.10
C LEU A 288 21.85 5.25 -21.38
N LYS A 289 21.87 6.47 -21.92
CA LYS A 289 23.04 7.34 -21.77
C LYS A 289 22.90 8.07 -20.43
N ILE A 290 23.91 7.88 -19.59
CA ILE A 290 24.18 8.62 -18.35
C ILE A 290 24.34 10.10 -18.68
#